data_AF-A0A0F8D923-F1
#
_entry.id   AF-A0A0F8D923-F1
#
_cell.length_a   1.000
_cell.length_b   1.000
_cell.length_c   1.000
_cell.angle_alpha   90.00
_cell.angle_beta   90.00
_cell.angle_gamma   90.00
#
_symmetry.space_group_name_H-M   'P 1'
#
loop_
_entity.id
_entity.type
_entity.pdbx_description
1 polymer ?
#
loop_
_entity_poly.entity_id
_entity_poly.type
_entity_poly.pdbx_seq_one_letter_code
_entity_poly.pdbx_strand_id
1 'polypeptide(L)'
;MIAPTASQWKVDVHPSTITKSRDWLSNVEIEVDLKDLRSSILDAKLPTIEEITYSEWAELFQDAIIISKTSALFDTAEWKEKTAQLVVAQKIWRQELARCAPLTIFEKDDTFSSILTAIHETSKRAEDMLVGRALHEIEATKVTSLKDMSNIVAYIRPRITMLNLHMGDSTIVFLRLHFHWQLLPLDSALAKAVYDSKTPNELLKQLADRATVIKTVPAQSQCNYCGKAGHKEKVCMKKKRDEKKEKVKQEGDSSED
;
A
#
# COMPACT_ATOMS: atom_id res chain seq x y z
N MET A 1 16.19 -20.58 12.90
CA MET A 1 15.21 -19.77 12.14
C MET A 1 14.18 -20.73 11.60
N ILE A 2 13.01 -20.78 12.23
CA ILE A 2 11.90 -21.60 11.77
C ILE A 2 11.24 -20.76 10.67
N ALA A 3 11.27 -21.24 9.42
CA ALA A 3 10.49 -20.65 8.35
C ALA A 3 9.02 -20.64 8.81
N PRO A 4 8.26 -19.55 8.63
CA PRO A 4 6.85 -19.58 8.93
C PRO A 4 6.24 -20.65 8.04
N THR A 5 5.79 -21.75 8.66
CA THR A 5 4.89 -22.73 8.04
C THR A 5 3.79 -21.94 7.36
N ALA A 6 3.61 -22.16 6.05
CA ALA A 6 2.56 -21.54 5.26
C ALA A 6 1.30 -21.44 6.10
N SER A 7 0.84 -20.22 6.38
CA SER A 7 -0.42 -19.94 7.04
C SER A 7 -1.49 -20.74 6.30
N GLN A 8 -1.88 -21.87 6.88
CA GLN A 8 -2.83 -22.77 6.27
C GLN A 8 -4.14 -21.98 6.14
N TRP A 9 -4.64 -21.84 4.91
CA TRP A 9 -5.96 -21.26 4.67
C TRP A 9 -6.98 -21.98 5.57
N LYS A 10 -7.71 -21.23 6.39
CA LYS A 10 -8.72 -21.82 7.27
C LYS A 10 -9.94 -20.92 7.32
N VAL A 11 -10.85 -21.12 6.37
CA VAL A 11 -12.26 -20.80 6.60
C VAL A 11 -12.73 -21.70 7.73
N ASP A 12 -12.94 -21.11 8.90
CA ASP A 12 -13.12 -21.83 10.17
C ASP A 12 -14.61 -21.92 10.49
N VAL A 13 -15.36 -22.59 9.62
CA VAL A 13 -16.79 -22.81 9.85
C VAL A 13 -16.97 -23.93 10.86
N HIS A 14 -17.69 -23.64 11.94
CA HIS A 14 -17.91 -24.59 13.03
C HIS A 14 -18.59 -25.88 12.52
N PRO A 15 -18.17 -27.09 12.96
CA PRO A 15 -18.73 -28.36 12.48
C PRO A 15 -20.26 -28.46 12.59
N SER A 16 -20.84 -27.92 13.67
CA SER A 16 -22.31 -27.90 13.82
C SER A 16 -23.03 -27.05 12.76
N THR A 17 -22.39 -25.99 12.24
CA THR A 17 -22.94 -25.18 11.14
C THR A 17 -22.87 -25.93 9.81
N ILE A 18 -21.80 -26.71 9.61
CA ILE A 18 -21.66 -27.62 8.46
C ILE A 18 -22.77 -28.68 8.51
N THR A 19 -22.97 -29.36 9.64
CA THR A 19 -24.04 -30.37 9.81
C THR A 19 -25.42 -29.78 9.56
N LYS A 20 -25.75 -28.61 10.12
CA LYS A 20 -27.04 -27.95 9.89
C LYS A 20 -27.27 -27.60 8.41
N SER A 21 -26.24 -27.12 7.74
CA SER A 21 -26.30 -26.80 6.30
C SER A 21 -26.49 -28.07 5.46
N ARG A 22 -25.85 -29.17 5.85
CA ARG A 22 -25.99 -30.47 5.18
C ARG A 22 -27.42 -30.98 5.32
N ASP A 23 -27.95 -30.99 6.53
CA ASP A 23 -29.33 -31.44 6.77
C ASP A 23 -30.33 -30.57 5.98
N TRP A 24 -30.08 -29.26 5.85
CA TRP A 24 -30.90 -28.38 5.03
C TRP A 24 -30.80 -28.65 3.51
N LEU A 25 -29.59 -28.89 2.98
CA LEU A 25 -29.39 -29.19 1.55
C LEU A 25 -29.81 -30.61 1.15
N SER A 26 -29.82 -31.55 2.09
CA SER A 26 -30.18 -32.95 1.88
C SER A 26 -31.65 -33.26 2.19
N ASN A 27 -32.40 -32.35 2.83
CA ASN A 27 -33.79 -32.60 3.18
C ASN A 27 -34.71 -32.51 1.94
N VAL A 28 -35.11 -33.67 1.43
CA VAL A 28 -35.99 -33.84 0.28
C VAL A 28 -37.42 -33.32 0.54
N GLU A 29 -37.84 -33.22 1.80
CA GLU A 29 -39.16 -32.69 2.20
C GLU A 29 -39.21 -31.16 2.22
N ILE A 30 -38.04 -30.48 2.21
CA ILE A 30 -37.95 -29.03 2.11
C ILE A 30 -37.79 -28.67 0.63
N GLU A 31 -38.87 -28.20 0.02
CA GLU A 31 -38.82 -27.60 -1.32
C GLU A 31 -38.06 -26.27 -1.25
N VAL A 32 -36.73 -26.33 -1.42
CA VAL A 32 -35.89 -25.14 -1.52
C VAL A 32 -36.05 -24.56 -2.93
N ASP A 33 -36.61 -23.36 -3.04
CA ASP A 33 -36.63 -22.65 -4.32
C ASP A 33 -35.18 -22.38 -4.77
N LEU A 34 -34.81 -22.98 -5.91
CA LEU A 34 -33.49 -22.83 -6.51
C LEU A 34 -33.18 -21.38 -6.89
N LYS A 35 -34.21 -20.55 -7.14
CA LYS A 35 -34.06 -19.11 -7.36
C LYS A 35 -33.68 -18.40 -6.08
N ASP A 36 -34.29 -18.74 -4.95
CA ASP A 36 -33.98 -18.14 -3.66
C ASP A 36 -32.57 -18.53 -3.19
N LEU A 37 -32.19 -19.80 -3.37
CA LEU A 37 -30.82 -20.25 -3.13
C LEU A 37 -29.81 -19.51 -4.02
N ARG A 38 -30.16 -19.26 -5.29
CA ARG A 38 -29.30 -18.50 -6.19
C ARG A 38 -29.15 -17.05 -5.76
N SER A 39 -30.27 -16.40 -5.44
CA SER A 39 -30.27 -15.01 -4.99
C SER A 39 -29.46 -14.86 -3.70
N SER A 40 -29.61 -15.76 -2.72
CA SER A 40 -28.88 -15.67 -1.44
C SER A 40 -27.35 -15.75 -1.60
N ILE A 41 -26.85 -16.51 -2.58
CA ILE A 41 -25.41 -16.57 -2.89
C ILE A 41 -24.96 -15.29 -3.63
N LEU A 42 -25.72 -14.84 -4.63
CA LEU A 42 -25.35 -13.68 -5.44
C LEU A 42 -25.50 -12.35 -4.71
N ASP A 43 -26.45 -12.26 -3.78
CA ASP A 43 -26.70 -11.08 -2.94
C ASP A 43 -25.56 -10.85 -1.93
N ALA A 44 -24.72 -11.85 -1.67
CA ALA A 44 -23.52 -11.70 -0.84
C ALA A 44 -22.49 -10.72 -1.42
N LYS A 45 -22.50 -10.51 -2.75
CA LYS A 45 -21.67 -9.52 -3.48
C LYS A 45 -20.23 -9.46 -2.99
N LEU A 46 -19.51 -10.58 -3.07
CA LEU A 46 -18.13 -10.61 -2.59
C LEU A 46 -17.25 -9.64 -3.40
N PRO A 47 -16.38 -8.84 -2.76
CA PRO A 47 -15.42 -8.04 -3.51
C PRO A 47 -14.44 -8.95 -4.25
N THR A 48 -13.79 -8.40 -5.26
CA THR A 48 -12.66 -9.08 -5.93
C THR A 48 -11.44 -9.07 -5.01
N ILE A 49 -10.55 -10.06 -5.16
CA ILE A 49 -9.29 -10.14 -4.39
C ILE A 49 -8.32 -9.00 -4.71
N GLU A 50 -8.62 -8.17 -5.71
CA GLU A 50 -7.85 -6.98 -6.08
C GLU A 50 -8.33 -5.71 -5.35
N GLU A 51 -9.55 -5.72 -4.79
CA GLU A 51 -10.17 -4.57 -4.13
C GLU A 51 -9.82 -4.49 -2.64
N ILE A 52 -9.53 -5.62 -1.99
CA ILE A 52 -9.28 -5.74 -0.54
C ILE A 52 -8.20 -6.79 -0.24
N THR A 53 -7.72 -6.86 1.01
CA THR A 53 -6.74 -7.88 1.41
C THR A 53 -7.33 -9.29 1.37
N TYR A 54 -6.49 -10.31 1.17
CA TYR A 54 -6.97 -11.71 1.20
C TYR A 54 -7.65 -12.08 2.53
N SER A 55 -7.11 -11.57 3.64
CA SER A 55 -7.68 -11.79 4.99
C SER A 55 -9.10 -11.25 5.10
N GLU A 56 -9.33 -10.00 4.69
CA GLU A 56 -10.66 -9.38 4.72
C GLU A 56 -11.61 -10.13 3.77
N TRP A 57 -11.12 -10.53 2.59
CA TRP A 57 -11.92 -11.30 1.64
C TRP A 57 -12.35 -12.66 2.20
N ALA A 58 -11.45 -13.36 2.90
CA ALA A 58 -11.73 -14.66 3.49
C ALA A 58 -12.80 -14.57 4.60
N GLU A 59 -12.78 -13.51 5.41
CA GLU A 59 -13.82 -13.24 6.41
C GLU A 59 -15.19 -13.02 5.76
N LEU A 60 -15.26 -12.18 4.72
CA LEU A 60 -16.50 -11.93 3.98
C LEU A 60 -17.04 -13.19 3.32
N PHE A 61 -16.16 -14.01 2.74
CA PHE A 61 -16.56 -15.30 2.16
C PHE A 61 -17.10 -16.27 3.21
N GLN A 62 -16.49 -16.33 4.40
CA GLN A 62 -16.98 -17.13 5.51
C GLN A 62 -18.37 -16.66 5.99
N ASP A 63 -18.61 -15.36 6.08
CA ASP A 63 -19.94 -14.87 6.45
C ASP A 63 -20.98 -15.22 5.38
N ALA A 64 -20.61 -15.07 4.12
CA ALA A 64 -21.49 -15.38 3.00
C ALA A 64 -21.89 -16.87 2.93
N ILE A 65 -20.95 -17.79 3.20
CA ILE A 65 -21.26 -19.24 3.19
C ILE A 65 -22.17 -19.65 4.35
N ILE A 66 -22.08 -18.95 5.50
CA ILE A 66 -22.93 -19.19 6.67
C ILE A 66 -24.33 -18.65 6.42
N ILE A 67 -24.45 -17.40 5.94
CA ILE A 67 -25.74 -16.74 5.68
C ILE A 67 -26.54 -17.48 4.61
N SER A 68 -25.88 -17.90 3.53
CA SER A 68 -26.50 -18.68 2.46
C SER A 68 -26.81 -20.13 2.85
N LYS A 69 -26.42 -20.57 4.05
CA LYS A 69 -26.56 -21.95 4.56
C LYS A 69 -25.92 -23.00 3.64
N THR A 70 -24.81 -22.63 3.02
CA THR A 70 -24.07 -23.49 2.08
C THR A 70 -22.75 -24.00 2.68
N SER A 71 -22.52 -23.83 3.98
CA SER A 71 -21.33 -24.32 4.69
C SER A 71 -21.08 -25.83 4.53
N ALA A 72 -22.13 -26.59 4.20
CA ALA A 72 -22.00 -28.01 3.89
C ALA A 72 -21.02 -28.28 2.75
N LEU A 73 -20.74 -27.32 1.86
CA LEU A 73 -19.76 -27.47 0.77
C LEU A 73 -18.35 -27.83 1.25
N PHE A 74 -18.06 -27.68 2.54
CA PHE A 74 -16.80 -28.09 3.19
C PHE A 74 -16.86 -29.45 3.88
N ASP A 75 -17.98 -30.16 3.82
CA ASP A 75 -18.16 -31.46 4.47
C ASP A 75 -17.33 -32.55 3.75
N THR A 76 -16.62 -33.35 4.55
CA THR A 76 -15.80 -34.49 4.10
C THR A 76 -16.55 -35.82 4.17
N ALA A 77 -17.77 -35.85 4.73
CA ALA A 77 -18.60 -37.05 4.77
C ALA A 77 -18.96 -37.53 3.35
N GLU A 78 -19.06 -38.84 3.12
CA GLU A 78 -19.45 -39.36 1.80
C GLU A 78 -20.88 -38.94 1.44
N TRP A 79 -20.99 -38.06 0.44
CA TRP A 79 -22.27 -37.53 -0.06
C TRP A 79 -22.99 -38.59 -0.88
N LYS A 80 -23.74 -39.48 -0.22
CA LYS A 80 -24.60 -40.45 -0.92
C LYS A 80 -25.80 -39.82 -1.62
N GLU A 81 -26.06 -38.53 -1.42
CA GLU A 81 -27.20 -37.81 -2.00
C GLU A 81 -26.75 -36.48 -2.65
N LYS A 82 -26.49 -36.51 -3.95
CA LYS A 82 -26.40 -35.28 -4.76
C LYS A 82 -27.81 -34.73 -4.99
N THR A 83 -28.32 -33.95 -4.05
CA THR A 83 -29.58 -33.23 -4.24
C THR A 83 -29.43 -32.15 -5.32
N ALA A 84 -30.53 -31.76 -5.96
CA ALA A 84 -30.51 -30.70 -6.98
C ALA A 84 -30.01 -29.37 -6.39
N GLN A 85 -30.37 -29.09 -5.14
CA GLN A 85 -29.97 -27.93 -4.35
C GLN A 85 -28.45 -27.84 -4.22
N LEU A 86 -27.81 -28.96 -3.84
CA LEU A 86 -26.36 -29.01 -3.74
C LEU A 86 -25.68 -28.69 -5.08
N VAL A 87 -26.13 -29.33 -6.15
CA VAL A 87 -25.53 -29.15 -7.48
C VAL A 87 -25.62 -27.69 -7.93
N VAL A 88 -26.76 -27.04 -7.64
CA VAL A 88 -26.98 -25.62 -7.93
C VAL A 88 -26.06 -24.74 -7.06
N ALA A 89 -25.99 -24.97 -5.75
CA ALA A 89 -25.10 -24.22 -4.85
C ALA A 89 -23.63 -24.31 -5.30
N GLN A 90 -23.15 -25.52 -5.60
CA GLN A 90 -21.79 -25.74 -6.09
C GLN A 90 -21.51 -24.96 -7.37
N LYS A 91 -22.45 -25.01 -8.32
CA LYS A 91 -22.30 -24.31 -9.60
C LYS A 91 -22.22 -22.79 -9.42
N ILE A 92 -23.08 -22.23 -8.57
CA ILE A 92 -23.15 -20.78 -8.37
C ILE A 92 -21.92 -20.28 -7.61
N TRP A 93 -21.51 -20.98 -6.55
CA TRP A 93 -20.30 -20.60 -5.82
C TRP A 93 -19.04 -20.70 -6.68
N ARG A 94 -18.91 -21.69 -7.56
CA ARG A 94 -17.80 -21.73 -8.52
C ARG A 94 -17.78 -20.51 -9.45
N GLN A 95 -18.95 -20.09 -9.94
CA GLN A 95 -19.06 -18.89 -10.78
C GLN A 95 -18.66 -17.64 -9.99
N GLU A 96 -19.10 -17.53 -8.74
CA GLU A 96 -18.79 -16.39 -7.90
C GLU A 96 -17.31 -16.33 -7.50
N LEU A 97 -16.71 -17.47 -7.15
CA LEU A 97 -15.27 -17.56 -6.88
C LEU A 97 -14.43 -17.22 -8.12
N ALA A 98 -14.84 -17.68 -9.30
CA ALA A 98 -14.20 -17.31 -10.57
C ALA A 98 -14.30 -15.81 -10.88
N ARG A 99 -15.42 -15.18 -10.50
CA ARG A 99 -15.59 -13.72 -10.64
C ARG A 99 -14.71 -12.96 -9.66
N CYS A 100 -14.59 -13.43 -8.41
CA CYS A 100 -13.83 -12.75 -7.37
C CYS A 100 -12.30 -12.90 -7.53
N ALA A 101 -11.86 -14.02 -8.11
CA ALA A 101 -10.46 -14.34 -8.34
C ALA A 101 -10.19 -14.69 -9.82
N PRO A 102 -10.33 -13.71 -10.75
CA PRO A 102 -10.29 -13.97 -12.20
C PRO A 102 -8.91 -14.43 -12.70
N LEU A 103 -7.85 -14.21 -11.92
CA LEU A 103 -6.49 -14.65 -12.23
C LEU A 103 -6.21 -16.09 -11.82
N THR A 104 -7.12 -16.73 -11.08
CA THR A 104 -6.99 -18.13 -10.67
C THR A 104 -7.79 -19.01 -11.62
N ILE A 105 -7.12 -20.04 -12.17
CA ILE A 105 -7.75 -21.00 -13.08
C ILE A 105 -8.32 -22.14 -12.25
N PHE A 106 -9.61 -22.44 -12.44
CA PHE A 106 -10.29 -23.56 -11.79
C PHE A 106 -10.69 -24.61 -12.82
N GLU A 107 -10.27 -25.85 -12.59
CA GLU A 107 -10.75 -26.99 -13.35
C GLU A 107 -12.17 -27.37 -12.92
N LYS A 108 -12.90 -28.00 -13.84
CA LYS A 108 -14.30 -28.40 -13.60
C LYS A 108 -14.44 -29.37 -12.43
N ASP A 109 -13.42 -30.19 -12.20
CA ASP A 109 -13.43 -31.26 -11.21
C ASP A 109 -12.70 -30.87 -9.91
N ASP A 110 -12.18 -29.64 -9.81
CA ASP A 110 -11.52 -29.16 -8.59
C ASP A 110 -12.44 -29.20 -7.38
N THR A 111 -11.95 -29.64 -6.23
CA THR A 111 -12.69 -29.54 -4.98
C THR A 111 -12.80 -28.09 -4.50
N PHE A 112 -13.79 -27.76 -3.65
CA PHE A 112 -13.86 -26.42 -3.05
C PHE A 112 -12.60 -26.07 -2.24
N SER A 113 -12.04 -27.07 -1.55
CA SER A 113 -10.78 -26.91 -0.81
C SER A 113 -9.62 -26.55 -1.75
N SER A 114 -9.49 -27.20 -2.91
CA SER A 114 -8.42 -26.90 -3.87
C SER A 114 -8.60 -25.54 -4.54
N ILE A 115 -9.83 -25.15 -4.90
CA ILE A 115 -10.16 -23.81 -5.42
C ILE A 115 -9.70 -22.74 -4.44
N LEU A 116 -10.09 -22.85 -3.17
CA LEU A 116 -9.80 -21.84 -2.15
C LEU A 116 -8.31 -21.81 -1.79
N THR A 117 -7.64 -22.96 -1.82
CA THR A 117 -6.17 -23.03 -1.71
C THR A 117 -5.49 -22.30 -2.87
N ALA A 118 -5.95 -22.50 -4.10
CA ALA A 118 -5.39 -21.82 -5.26
C ALA A 118 -5.60 -20.30 -5.22
N ILE A 119 -6.77 -19.83 -4.76
CA ILE A 119 -7.03 -18.40 -4.52
C ILE A 119 -6.05 -17.88 -3.46
N HIS A 120 -5.94 -18.56 -2.31
CA HIS A 120 -5.02 -18.15 -1.25
C HIS A 120 -3.58 -17.99 -1.75
N GLU A 121 -3.05 -19.00 -2.44
CA GLU A 121 -1.69 -18.97 -2.96
C GLU A 121 -1.49 -17.87 -4.00
N THR A 122 -2.46 -17.67 -4.89
CA THR A 122 -2.39 -16.65 -5.94
C THR A 122 -2.41 -15.25 -5.32
N SER A 123 -3.33 -15.01 -4.40
CA SER A 123 -3.44 -13.74 -3.67
C SER A 123 -2.17 -13.44 -2.87
N LYS A 124 -1.65 -14.44 -2.14
CA LYS A 124 -0.41 -14.28 -1.38
C LYS A 124 0.78 -13.93 -2.27
N ARG A 125 0.93 -14.61 -3.42
CA ARG A 125 1.98 -14.28 -4.40
C ARG A 125 1.81 -12.85 -4.94
N ALA A 126 0.58 -12.43 -5.23
CA ALA A 126 0.30 -11.07 -5.70
C ALA A 126 0.65 -10.02 -4.64
N GLU A 127 0.28 -10.24 -3.37
CA GLU A 127 0.64 -9.38 -2.24
C GLU A 127 2.17 -9.31 -2.07
N ASP A 128 2.87 -10.46 -2.06
CA ASP A 128 4.33 -10.52 -1.96
C ASP A 128 5.01 -9.75 -3.11
N MET A 129 4.48 -9.85 -4.34
CA MET A 129 4.99 -9.11 -5.50
C MET A 129 4.77 -7.59 -5.38
N LEU A 130 3.61 -7.17 -4.88
CA LEU A 130 3.30 -5.75 -4.65
C LEU A 130 4.24 -5.18 -3.58
N VAL A 131 4.37 -5.86 -2.44
CA VAL A 131 5.29 -5.48 -1.36
C VAL A 131 6.72 -5.41 -1.85
N GLY A 132 7.19 -6.45 -2.56
CA GLY A 132 8.53 -6.49 -3.15
C GLY A 132 8.78 -5.33 -4.10
N ARG A 133 7.81 -4.97 -4.94
CA ARG A 133 7.90 -3.80 -5.83
C ARG A 133 7.98 -2.49 -5.04
N ALA A 134 7.13 -2.30 -4.04
CA ALA A 134 7.15 -1.09 -3.23
C ALA A 134 8.46 -0.92 -2.46
N LEU A 135 8.99 -2.00 -1.88
CA LEU A 135 10.31 -2.01 -1.25
C LEU A 135 11.39 -1.60 -2.26
N HIS A 136 11.42 -2.24 -3.42
CA HIS A 136 12.41 -1.94 -4.45
C HIS A 136 12.35 -0.48 -4.91
N GLU A 137 11.14 0.06 -5.12
CA GLU A 137 10.95 1.45 -5.53
C GLU A 137 11.39 2.45 -4.46
N ILE A 138 11.17 2.14 -3.17
CA ILE A 138 11.68 2.96 -2.06
C ILE A 138 13.20 2.86 -1.99
N GLU A 139 13.77 1.65 -2.04
CA GLU A 139 15.22 1.43 -1.98
C GLU A 139 15.98 2.11 -3.14
N ALA A 140 15.37 2.12 -4.33
CA ALA A 140 15.91 2.82 -5.49
C ALA A 140 15.86 4.35 -5.35
N THR A 141 15.01 4.87 -4.46
CA THR A 141 14.86 6.31 -4.22
C THR A 141 16.05 6.83 -3.40
N LYS A 142 16.99 7.51 -4.06
CA LYS A 142 18.15 8.12 -3.41
C LYS A 142 17.86 9.55 -2.99
N VAL A 143 18.09 9.85 -1.70
CA VAL A 143 18.10 11.23 -1.20
C VAL A 143 19.50 11.81 -1.39
N THR A 144 19.72 12.52 -2.50
CA THR A 144 20.99 13.21 -2.76
C THR A 144 20.97 14.69 -2.38
N SER A 145 19.78 15.24 -2.15
CA SER A 145 19.57 16.66 -1.85
C SER A 145 18.28 16.83 -1.05
N LEU A 146 18.33 17.70 -0.04
CA LEU A 146 17.13 18.02 0.74
C LEU A 146 16.09 18.84 -0.06
N LYS A 147 16.48 19.45 -1.20
CA LYS A 147 15.56 20.22 -2.06
C LYS A 147 14.51 19.33 -2.73
N ASP A 148 14.86 18.07 -2.99
CA ASP A 148 13.99 17.12 -3.68
C ASP A 148 13.06 16.36 -2.72
N MET A 149 13.16 16.65 -1.42
CA MET A 149 12.45 15.94 -0.37
C MET A 149 10.92 15.97 -0.55
N SER A 150 10.35 17.08 -1.03
CA SER A 150 8.91 17.13 -1.33
C SER A 150 8.50 16.12 -2.40
N ASN A 151 9.32 15.96 -3.45
CA ASN A 151 9.03 15.04 -4.55
C ASN A 151 9.21 13.59 -4.10
N ILE A 152 10.27 13.33 -3.34
CA ILE A 152 10.52 12.02 -2.72
C ILE A 152 9.35 11.62 -1.82
N VAL A 153 8.92 12.48 -0.91
CA VAL A 153 7.78 12.23 -0.02
C VAL A 153 6.50 11.94 -0.80
N ALA A 154 6.21 12.72 -1.83
CA ALA A 154 5.03 12.51 -2.68
C ALA A 154 5.09 11.15 -3.40
N TYR A 155 6.28 10.75 -3.89
CA TYR A 155 6.50 9.48 -4.56
C TYR A 155 6.37 8.29 -3.61
N ILE A 156 7.06 8.30 -2.46
CA ILE A 156 7.11 7.13 -1.56
C ILE A 156 5.82 6.93 -0.75
N ARG A 157 5.02 7.98 -0.51
CA ARG A 157 3.82 7.92 0.34
C ARG A 157 2.86 6.76 -0.02
N PRO A 158 2.38 6.61 -1.27
CA PRO A 158 1.50 5.50 -1.62
C PRO A 158 2.15 4.12 -1.40
N ARG A 159 3.47 4.00 -1.61
CA ARG A 159 4.20 2.75 -1.37
C ARG A 159 4.29 2.43 0.11
N ILE A 160 4.54 3.43 0.96
CA ILE A 160 4.56 3.26 2.41
C ILE A 160 3.19 2.83 2.93
N THR A 161 2.09 3.36 2.39
CA THR A 161 0.75 2.90 2.75
C THR A 161 0.56 1.42 2.45
N MET A 162 0.97 0.97 1.25
CA MET A 162 0.92 -0.43 0.86
C MET A 162 1.82 -1.32 1.75
N LEU A 163 3.06 -0.91 2.01
CA LEU A 163 3.94 -1.65 2.93
C LEU A 163 3.35 -1.74 4.34
N ASN A 164 2.78 -0.65 4.85
CA ASN A 164 2.18 -0.64 6.18
C ASN A 164 0.99 -1.58 6.29
N LEU A 165 0.23 -1.75 5.21
CA LEU A 165 -0.89 -2.71 5.15
C LEU A 165 -0.41 -4.17 5.27
N HIS A 166 0.68 -4.53 4.58
CA HIS A 166 1.11 -5.94 4.48
C HIS A 166 2.26 -6.33 5.42
N MET A 167 3.10 -5.38 5.84
CA MET A 167 4.27 -5.63 6.69
C MET A 167 4.10 -5.11 8.14
N GLY A 168 3.04 -4.33 8.42
CA GLY A 168 2.76 -3.76 9.73
C GLY A 168 3.97 -3.01 10.31
N ASP A 169 4.31 -3.32 11.56
CA ASP A 169 5.41 -2.68 12.31
C ASP A 169 6.79 -2.80 11.65
N SER A 170 7.01 -3.81 10.80
CA SER A 170 8.27 -3.94 10.08
C SER A 170 8.51 -2.79 9.10
N THR A 171 7.44 -2.15 8.63
CA THR A 171 7.48 -1.00 7.71
C THR A 171 8.28 0.15 8.30
N ILE A 172 7.97 0.55 9.54
CA ILE A 172 8.64 1.71 10.14
C ILE A 172 10.11 1.40 10.46
N VAL A 173 10.43 0.17 10.84
CA VAL A 173 11.82 -0.25 11.08
C VAL A 173 12.65 -0.13 9.80
N PHE A 174 12.14 -0.65 8.68
CA PHE A 174 12.78 -0.50 7.37
C PHE A 174 12.98 0.97 6.99
N LEU A 175 11.91 1.78 7.05
CA LEU A 175 11.96 3.18 6.63
C LEU A 175 12.93 4.02 7.46
N ARG A 176 12.97 3.82 8.79
CA ARG A 176 13.90 4.51 9.69
C ARG A 176 15.34 4.27 9.27
N LEU A 177 15.72 3.01 9.10
CA LEU A 177 17.08 2.65 8.71
C LEU A 177 17.41 3.19 7.33
N HIS A 178 16.53 2.97 6.35
CA HIS A 178 16.73 3.38 4.97
C HIS A 178 16.95 4.89 4.82
N PHE A 179 16.09 5.72 5.46
CA PHE A 179 16.22 7.17 5.36
C PHE A 179 17.29 7.74 6.29
N HIS A 180 17.50 7.17 7.48
CA HIS A 180 18.54 7.62 8.40
C HIS A 180 19.92 7.62 7.73
N TRP A 181 20.30 6.51 7.09
CA TRP A 181 21.62 6.38 6.46
C TRP A 181 21.83 7.35 5.30
N GLN A 182 20.78 7.65 4.55
CA GLN A 182 20.86 8.60 3.43
C GLN A 182 20.89 10.06 3.90
N LEU A 183 20.20 10.36 5.01
CA LEU A 183 20.11 11.70 5.55
C LEU A 183 21.28 12.10 6.44
N LEU A 184 21.94 11.13 7.09
CA LEU A 184 23.06 11.38 7.99
C LEU A 184 24.14 12.33 7.41
N PRO A 185 24.59 12.17 6.14
CA PRO A 185 25.55 13.11 5.54
C PRO A 185 24.95 14.45 5.10
N LEU A 186 23.63 14.59 5.01
CA LEU A 186 22.95 15.79 4.52
C LEU A 186 22.39 16.67 5.63
N ASP A 187 21.80 16.06 6.66
CA ASP A 187 21.16 16.70 7.80
C ASP A 187 21.07 15.72 8.97
N SER A 188 22.04 15.80 9.89
CA SER A 188 22.14 14.87 11.02
C SER A 188 20.99 15.01 12.01
N ALA A 189 20.40 16.20 12.15
CA ALA A 189 19.25 16.43 13.02
C ALA A 189 18.00 15.76 12.45
N LEU A 190 17.75 15.92 11.14
CA LEU A 190 16.66 15.23 10.46
C LEU A 190 16.87 13.71 10.47
N ALA A 191 18.10 13.23 10.22
CA ALA A 191 18.42 11.80 10.24
C ALA A 191 18.10 11.17 11.60
N LYS A 192 18.37 11.87 12.70
CA LYS A 192 18.01 11.43 14.05
C LYS A 192 16.49 11.45 14.27
N ALA A 193 15.80 12.54 13.90
CA ALA A 193 14.35 12.65 14.03
C ALA A 193 13.61 11.55 13.25
N VAL A 194 14.07 11.22 12.05
CA VAL A 194 13.56 10.11 11.24
C VAL A 194 13.81 8.77 11.92
N TYR A 195 14.99 8.53 12.46
CA TYR A 195 15.30 7.28 13.18
C TYR A 195 14.44 7.08 14.43
N ASP A 196 14.12 8.17 15.14
CA ASP A 196 13.30 8.14 16.36
C ASP A 196 11.78 8.06 16.06
N SER A 197 11.36 8.22 14.81
CA SER A 197 9.94 8.34 14.41
C SER A 197 9.16 7.06 14.66
N LYS A 198 8.11 7.07 15.49
CA LYS A 198 7.39 5.85 15.93
C LYS A 198 6.50 5.23 14.86
N THR A 199 6.00 6.03 13.92
CA THR A 199 5.09 5.60 12.87
C THR A 199 5.52 6.07 11.49
N PRO A 200 5.07 5.42 10.40
CA PRO A 200 5.38 5.88 9.04
C PRO A 200 4.85 7.31 8.77
N ASN A 201 3.70 7.66 9.33
CA ASN A 201 3.13 9.01 9.19
C ASN A 201 3.97 10.07 9.89
N GLU A 202 4.50 9.77 11.07
CA GLU A 202 5.43 10.65 11.78
C GLU A 202 6.71 10.87 10.96
N LEU A 203 7.30 9.80 10.44
CA LEU A 203 8.48 9.87 9.58
C LEU A 203 8.21 10.74 8.33
N LEU A 204 7.11 10.48 7.63
CA LEU A 204 6.72 11.25 6.45
C LEU A 204 6.50 12.73 6.76
N LYS A 205 5.95 13.04 7.94
CA LYS A 205 5.78 14.41 8.41
C LYS A 205 7.13 15.08 8.66
N GLN A 206 8.08 14.42 9.35
CA GLN A 206 9.43 14.96 9.57
C GLN A 206 10.13 15.31 8.25
N LEU A 207 10.03 14.41 7.25
CA LEU A 207 10.58 14.66 5.91
C LEU A 207 9.88 15.84 5.20
N ALA A 208 8.55 15.92 5.28
CA ALA A 208 7.77 16.97 4.66
C ALA A 208 8.02 18.35 5.30
N ASP A 209 8.04 18.42 6.63
CA ASP A 209 8.30 19.63 7.40
C ASP A 209 9.71 20.17 7.10
N ARG A 210 10.69 19.30 6.91
CA ARG A 210 12.02 19.75 6.49
C ARG A 210 12.03 20.31 5.07
N ALA A 211 11.24 19.73 4.17
CA ALA A 211 11.11 20.20 2.79
C ALA A 211 10.46 21.60 2.71
N THR A 212 9.50 21.91 3.58
CA THR A 212 8.86 23.24 3.63
C THR A 212 9.82 24.29 4.15
N VAL A 213 10.62 23.99 5.18
CA VAL A 213 11.64 24.90 5.70
C VAL A 213 12.61 25.33 4.59
N ILE A 214 13.05 24.40 3.74
CA ILE A 214 13.96 24.70 2.62
C ILE A 214 13.33 25.59 1.57
N LYS A 215 12.04 25.42 1.28
CA LYS A 215 11.29 26.32 0.36
C LYS A 215 11.11 27.72 0.96
N THR A 216 11.04 27.83 2.29
CA THR A 216 10.86 29.09 3.01
C THR A 216 12.16 29.80 3.38
N VAL A 217 13.34 29.19 3.21
CA VAL A 217 14.58 29.95 3.23
C VAL A 217 14.54 30.83 1.98
N PRO A 218 14.32 32.15 2.11
CA PRO A 218 14.40 33.02 0.95
C PRO A 218 15.79 32.82 0.38
N ALA A 219 15.94 32.71 -0.94
CA ALA A 219 17.24 32.82 -1.59
C ALA A 219 18.00 33.92 -0.84
N GLN A 220 19.04 33.58 -0.07
CA GLN A 220 19.77 34.50 0.79
C GLN A 220 19.98 35.75 -0.04
N SER A 221 19.29 36.85 0.31
CA SER A 221 19.05 37.99 -0.59
C SER A 221 20.28 38.23 -1.44
N GLN A 222 20.26 37.76 -2.69
CA GLN A 222 21.41 37.92 -3.55
C GLN A 222 21.60 39.41 -3.72
N CYS A 223 22.84 39.85 -3.64
CA CYS A 223 23.13 41.25 -3.87
C CYS A 223 22.68 41.62 -5.29
N ASN A 224 21.67 42.49 -5.44
CA ASN A 224 21.14 42.91 -6.75
C ASN A 224 22.21 43.46 -7.72
N TYR A 225 23.34 43.93 -7.19
CA TYR A 225 24.44 44.45 -8.00
C TYR A 225 25.41 43.37 -8.48
N CYS A 226 25.82 42.44 -7.60
CA CYS A 226 26.89 41.48 -7.92
C CYS A 226 26.43 40.02 -8.01
N GLY A 227 25.15 39.73 -7.72
CA GLY A 227 24.55 38.40 -7.73
C GLY A 227 25.02 37.45 -6.63
N LYS A 228 25.98 37.86 -5.78
CA LYS A 228 26.53 36.98 -4.72
C LYS A 228 25.65 37.02 -3.46
N ALA A 229 25.51 35.87 -2.82
CA ALA A 229 24.85 35.72 -1.53
C ALA A 229 25.69 36.34 -0.38
N GLY A 230 25.06 36.52 0.78
CA GLY A 230 25.73 36.93 2.02
C GLY A 230 25.85 38.44 2.27
N HIS A 231 25.33 39.31 1.39
CA HIS A 231 25.28 40.76 1.61
C HIS A 231 24.17 41.44 0.76
N LYS A 232 23.68 42.61 1.21
CA LYS A 232 22.73 43.44 0.45
C LYS A 232 23.45 44.40 -0.50
N GLU A 233 22.76 44.86 -1.56
CA GLU A 233 23.30 45.81 -2.52
C GLU A 233 23.93 47.06 -1.88
N LYS A 234 23.29 47.62 -0.84
CA LYS A 234 23.77 48.81 -0.12
C LYS A 234 25.17 48.66 0.48
N VAL A 235 25.60 47.42 0.76
CA VAL A 235 26.92 47.10 1.34
C VAL A 235 27.82 46.35 0.37
N CYS A 236 27.48 46.35 -0.93
CA CYS A 236 28.29 45.69 -1.95
C CYS A 236 29.61 46.42 -2.18
N MET A 237 30.72 45.75 -1.89
CA MET A 237 32.06 46.28 -2.12
C MET A 237 32.38 46.47 -3.60
N LYS A 238 31.75 45.68 -4.49
CA LYS A 238 31.90 45.83 -5.95
C LYS A 238 31.28 47.15 -6.41
N LYS A 239 30.03 47.43 -6.00
CA LYS A 239 29.32 48.68 -6.31
C LYS A 239 30.09 49.92 -5.85
N LYS A 240 30.55 49.93 -4.60
CA LYS A 240 31.38 51.04 -4.06
C LYS A 240 32.66 51.28 -4.85
N ARG A 241 33.26 50.23 -5.42
CA ARG A 241 34.50 50.33 -6.19
C ARG A 241 34.25 50.92 -7.58
N ASP A 242 33.14 50.53 -8.20
CA ASP A 242 32.78 50.97 -9.55
C ASP A 242 32.26 52.42 -9.55
N GLU A 243 31.44 52.80 -8.56
CA GLU A 243 31.01 54.21 -8.35
C GLU A 243 32.20 55.15 -8.07
N LYS A 244 33.24 54.66 -7.39
CA LYS A 244 34.47 55.45 -7.15
C LYS A 244 35.27 55.67 -8.43
N LYS A 245 35.26 54.71 -9.37
CA LYS A 245 35.96 54.85 -10.66
C LYS A 245 35.24 55.81 -11.60
N GLU A 246 33.91 55.86 -11.57
CA GLU A 246 33.14 56.84 -12.36
C GLU A 246 33.38 58.28 -11.89
N LYS A 247 33.42 58.52 -10.57
CA LYS A 247 33.72 59.86 -10.04
C LYS A 247 35.11 60.36 -10.42
N VAL A 248 36.12 59.49 -10.39
CA VAL A 248 37.50 59.84 -10.79
C VAL A 248 37.60 60.12 -12.30
N LYS A 249 36.74 59.51 -13.13
CA LYS A 249 36.65 59.83 -14.56
C LYS A 249 35.98 61.18 -14.83
N GLN A 250 34.95 61.55 -14.06
CA GLN A 250 34.25 62.82 -14.23
C GLN A 250 35.04 64.04 -13.72
N GLU A 251 35.88 63.86 -12.70
CA GLU A 251 36.76 64.94 -12.20
C GLU A 251 38.00 65.17 -13.07
N GLY A 252 38.36 64.22 -13.95
CA GLY A 252 39.49 64.34 -14.89
C GLY A 252 39.15 65.00 -16.23
N ASP A 253 37.86 65.22 -16.51
CA ASP A 253 37.36 65.71 -17.81
C ASP A 253 36.85 67.17 -17.74
N SER A 254 37.00 67.84 -16.58
CA SER A 254 36.52 69.21 -16.35
C SER A 254 37.65 70.24 -16.20
N SER A 255 38.80 70.00 -16.83
CA SER A 255 39.93 70.95 -16.85
C SER A 255 40.53 71.16 -18.25
N GLU A 256 39.67 71.32 -19.26
CA GLU A 256 40.01 72.00 -20.52
C GLU A 256 38.87 72.97 -20.85
N ASP A 257 38.93 74.16 -20.26
CA ASP A 257 38.71 75.48 -20.87
C ASP A 257 38.86 76.60 -19.81
#